data_AF-A0AAX6F575-F1
#
_entry.id   AF-A0AAX6F575-F1
#
_cell.length_a   1.000
_cell.length_b   1.000
_cell.length_c   1.000
_cell.angle_alpha   90.00
_cell.angle_beta   90.00
_cell.angle_gamma   90.00
#
_symmetry.space_group_name_H-M   'P 1'
#
loop_
_entity.id
_entity.type
_entity.pdbx_description
1 polymer ?
#
loop_
_entity_poly.entity_id
_entity_poly.type
_entity_poly.pdbx_seq_one_letter_code
_entity_poly.pdbx_strand_id
1 'polypeptide(L)'
;MACTNSGGVCGFRKGSTNAETCYCSHATSVGGKCVPTNKTNHVKKTAIDIVGGTVALVTACGIVICCYYLIYICCYYLIYRKKTLNNDKNVENFLKKHGSLAPKRYKYSDVKKITESFRNKLGQGGYGSVFKGTLIDGRFVAVKVLSDSKGNGEDFFNEIASTGRSSHVNIVNLLGFCSEGSKRALIYEYMCNGSLDKLICLKEPKTTLRWEKLYQIAIGIARGLEYLHRGCNTRIVHFDIKPHNILLDEDFRPKISDFGLSKLCLRKDSILSMEGTRGTVGYIAPELFCRNFGVVSSKSDIYSYGMMVLEMVGGRENIPLDVQDTSETYFPFSIYKHLDHSGGLQAYGATAETEEVVRKMILVGLWCIQTMPQNRPSITKVIEMLEGSIDDLQVPPKPNLSFPSFGPIMDILSCSNDGCSSAVH
;
A
#
# COMPACT_ATOMS: atom_id res chain seq x y z
N MET A 1 -64.84 30.67 69.38
CA MET A 1 -64.90 31.68 68.30
C MET A 1 -63.62 31.80 67.45
N ALA A 2 -62.41 31.60 68.00
CA ALA A 2 -61.17 31.76 67.22
C ALA A 2 -61.01 30.79 66.02
N CYS A 3 -61.47 29.55 66.17
CA CYS A 3 -61.38 28.52 65.13
C CYS A 3 -62.27 28.83 63.92
N THR A 4 -63.56 29.08 64.15
CA THR A 4 -64.51 29.45 63.09
C THR A 4 -64.13 30.76 62.40
N ASN A 5 -63.65 31.75 63.15
CA ASN A 5 -63.19 33.02 62.56
C ASN A 5 -61.93 32.89 61.68
N SER A 6 -61.16 31.81 61.85
CA SER A 6 -60.00 31.50 60.99
C SER A 6 -60.33 30.49 59.88
N GLY A 7 -61.61 30.17 59.68
CA GLY A 7 -62.09 29.27 58.62
C GLY A 7 -62.02 27.77 58.99
N GLY A 8 -61.83 27.44 60.27
CA GLY A 8 -61.85 26.06 60.76
C GLY A 8 -63.20 25.63 61.33
N VAL A 9 -63.38 24.32 61.51
CA VAL A 9 -64.56 23.73 62.14
C VAL A 9 -64.20 23.23 63.53
N CYS A 10 -64.91 23.70 64.56
CA CYS A 10 -64.72 23.22 65.93
C CYS A 10 -65.28 21.80 66.08
N GLY A 11 -64.57 20.92 66.78
CA GLY A 11 -65.09 19.62 67.17
C GLY A 11 -64.38 19.05 68.39
N PHE A 12 -64.96 18.02 68.99
CA PHE A 12 -64.36 17.32 70.13
C PHE A 12 -63.64 16.06 69.65
N ARG A 13 -62.48 15.78 70.22
CA ARG A 13 -61.76 14.54 69.94
C ARG A 13 -62.42 13.41 70.74
N LYS A 14 -62.89 12.35 70.06
CA LYS A 14 -63.46 11.16 70.73
C LYS A 14 -62.46 10.61 71.76
N GLY A 15 -62.84 10.56 73.04
CA GLY A 15 -62.03 10.04 74.15
C GLY A 15 -61.57 11.07 75.20
N SER A 16 -61.88 12.36 75.03
CA SER A 16 -61.64 13.39 76.06
C SER A 16 -62.89 14.23 76.25
N THR A 17 -63.44 14.24 77.46
CA THR A 17 -64.73 14.89 77.75
C THR A 17 -64.65 16.42 77.84
N ASN A 18 -63.48 17.06 77.67
CA ASN A 18 -63.35 18.52 77.81
C ASN A 18 -62.26 19.19 76.94
N ALA A 19 -61.91 18.64 75.76
CA ALA A 19 -60.93 19.28 74.86
C ALA A 19 -61.52 19.63 73.47
N GLU A 20 -61.83 20.92 73.26
CA GLU A 20 -62.18 21.49 71.95
C GLU A 20 -60.96 21.51 71.02
N THR A 21 -61.09 20.95 69.82
CA THR A 21 -60.06 20.95 68.77
C THR A 21 -60.55 21.69 67.52
N CYS A 22 -59.68 22.46 66.88
CA CYS A 22 -59.98 23.15 65.63
C CYS A 22 -59.51 22.31 64.43
N TYR A 23 -60.43 21.93 63.54
CA TYR A 23 -60.12 21.20 62.31
C TYR A 23 -60.02 22.16 61.12
N CYS A 24 -58.92 22.09 60.38
CA CYS A 24 -58.59 23.01 59.29
C CYS A 24 -58.37 22.25 57.97
N SER A 25 -59.11 22.60 56.92
CA SER A 25 -59.12 21.84 55.65
C SER A 25 -57.83 21.98 54.83
N HIS A 26 -57.20 23.17 54.87
CA HIS A 26 -55.99 23.50 54.08
C HIS A 26 -54.95 24.30 54.88
N ALA A 27 -55.04 24.25 56.20
CA ALA A 27 -54.22 25.02 57.14
C ALA A 27 -53.89 24.14 58.36
N THR A 28 -52.91 24.53 59.16
CA THR A 28 -52.56 23.82 60.41
C THR A 28 -53.18 24.54 61.61
N SER A 29 -53.78 23.79 62.54
CA SER A 29 -54.34 24.33 63.79
C SER A 29 -53.22 24.61 64.79
N VAL A 30 -52.99 25.88 65.12
CA VAL A 30 -52.06 26.33 66.16
C VAL A 30 -52.81 27.24 67.12
N GLY A 31 -52.85 26.89 68.41
CA GLY A 31 -53.55 27.70 69.43
C GLY A 31 -55.05 27.91 69.18
N GLY A 32 -55.72 26.95 68.54
CA GLY A 32 -57.16 27.03 68.23
C GLY A 32 -57.52 27.90 67.02
N LYS A 33 -56.56 28.26 66.16
CA LYS A 33 -56.77 28.96 64.87
C LYS A 33 -56.12 28.22 63.70
N CYS A 34 -56.73 28.31 62.53
CA CYS A 34 -56.15 27.81 61.28
C CYS A 34 -55.15 28.82 60.71
N VAL A 35 -53.90 28.39 60.53
CA VAL A 35 -52.83 29.21 59.92
C VAL A 35 -52.44 28.62 58.54
N PRO A 36 -52.45 29.42 57.46
CA PRO A 36 -52.06 28.97 56.12
C PRO A 36 -50.63 28.44 56.08
N THR A 37 -50.40 27.33 55.39
CA THR A 37 -49.05 26.74 55.27
C THR A 37 -48.33 27.28 54.03
N ASN A 38 -47.25 28.04 54.22
CA ASN A 38 -46.47 28.70 53.16
C ASN A 38 -45.60 27.74 52.28
N LYS A 39 -45.84 26.42 52.35
CA LYS A 39 -44.96 25.40 51.74
C LYS A 39 -45.06 25.33 50.20
N THR A 40 -46.16 25.75 49.59
CA THR A 40 -46.42 25.57 48.15
C THR A 40 -45.62 26.51 47.23
N ASN A 41 -45.29 27.73 47.69
CA ASN A 41 -44.53 28.69 46.88
C ASN A 41 -43.03 28.39 46.85
N HIS A 42 -42.48 27.81 47.91
CA HIS A 42 -41.06 27.49 47.99
C HIS A 42 -40.67 26.28 47.12
N VAL A 43 -41.57 25.28 47.02
CA VAL A 43 -41.37 24.07 46.20
C VAL A 43 -41.50 24.36 44.70
N LYS A 44 -42.41 25.26 44.30
CA LYS A 44 -42.56 25.66 42.89
C LYS A 44 -41.34 26.46 42.40
N LYS A 45 -40.78 27.34 43.22
CA LYS A 45 -39.58 28.12 42.89
C LYS A 45 -38.34 27.22 42.73
N THR A 46 -38.10 26.30 43.66
CA THR A 46 -36.98 25.35 43.56
C THR A 46 -37.09 24.43 42.35
N ALA A 47 -38.30 24.00 41.96
CA ALA A 47 -38.48 23.18 40.76
C ALA A 47 -38.15 23.94 39.46
N ILE A 48 -38.53 25.22 39.36
CA ILE A 48 -38.23 26.08 38.20
C ILE A 48 -36.72 26.32 38.07
N ASP A 49 -36.04 26.57 39.20
CA ASP A 49 -34.59 26.80 39.20
C ASP A 49 -33.80 25.54 38.78
N ILE A 50 -34.25 24.34 39.17
CA ILE A 50 -33.65 23.06 38.74
C ILE A 50 -33.87 22.80 37.25
N VAL A 51 -35.08 23.04 36.74
CA VAL A 51 -35.37 22.88 35.30
C VAL A 51 -34.60 23.90 34.47
N GLY A 52 -34.51 25.16 34.92
CA GLY A 52 -33.70 26.19 34.25
C GLY A 52 -32.21 25.84 34.21
N GLY A 53 -31.66 25.34 35.33
CA GLY A 53 -30.26 24.92 35.42
C GLY A 53 -29.92 23.73 34.52
N THR A 54 -30.81 22.73 34.43
CA THR A 54 -30.59 21.56 33.56
C THR A 54 -30.66 21.91 32.07
N VAL A 55 -31.60 22.77 31.65
CA VAL A 55 -31.68 23.26 30.26
C VAL A 55 -30.44 24.08 29.89
N ALA A 56 -29.96 24.93 30.79
CA ALA A 56 -28.73 25.71 30.59
C ALA A 56 -27.48 24.81 30.44
N LEU A 57 -27.39 23.73 31.23
CA LEU A 57 -26.28 22.79 31.14
C LEU A 57 -26.30 22.00 29.83
N VAL A 58 -27.46 21.49 29.42
CA VAL A 58 -27.60 20.72 28.17
C VAL A 58 -27.28 21.59 26.95
N THR A 59 -27.74 22.84 26.93
CA THR A 59 -27.43 23.79 25.84
C THR A 59 -25.95 24.13 25.80
N ALA A 60 -25.32 24.38 26.95
CA ALA A 60 -23.87 24.61 27.02
C ALA A 60 -23.07 23.40 26.51
N CYS A 61 -23.42 22.18 26.93
CA CYS A 61 -22.80 20.95 26.43
C CYS A 61 -23.00 20.78 24.91
N GLY A 62 -24.20 21.07 24.39
CA GLY A 62 -24.49 21.03 22.95
C GLY A 62 -23.63 22.00 22.15
N ILE A 63 -23.41 23.22 22.65
CA ILE A 63 -22.52 24.20 22.02
C ILE A 63 -21.08 23.70 22.01
N VAL A 64 -20.58 23.13 23.12
CA VAL A 64 -19.21 22.59 23.19
C VAL A 64 -19.01 21.44 22.19
N ILE A 65 -19.97 20.52 22.07
CA ILE A 65 -19.92 19.42 21.09
C ILE A 65 -19.95 19.98 19.67
N CYS A 66 -20.81 20.96 19.39
CA CYS A 66 -20.89 21.61 18.09
C CYS A 66 -19.56 22.31 17.73
N CYS A 67 -18.99 23.07 18.67
CA CYS A 67 -17.68 23.71 18.50
C CYS A 67 -16.57 22.68 18.25
N TYR A 68 -16.55 21.58 19.00
CA TYR A 68 -15.59 20.48 18.79
C TYR A 68 -15.74 19.88 17.39
N TYR A 69 -16.97 19.62 16.95
CA TYR A 69 -17.25 19.08 15.61
C TYR A 69 -16.85 20.04 14.49
N LEU A 70 -17.10 21.35 14.66
CA LEU A 70 -16.68 22.39 13.72
C LEU A 70 -15.15 22.52 13.65
N ILE A 71 -14.46 22.46 14.80
CA ILE A 71 -13.00 22.44 14.84
C ILE A 71 -12.46 21.18 14.15
N TYR A 72 -13.05 20.02 14.39
CA TYR A 72 -12.68 18.77 13.72
C TYR A 72 -12.81 18.88 12.20
N ILE A 73 -13.94 19.37 11.68
CA ILE A 73 -14.15 19.61 10.24
C ILE A 73 -13.14 20.63 9.70
N CYS A 74 -12.91 21.73 10.42
CA CYS A 74 -11.95 22.75 10.01
C CYS A 74 -10.53 22.19 9.94
N CYS A 75 -10.07 21.48 10.97
CA CYS A 75 -8.78 20.79 10.98
C CYS A 75 -8.66 19.77 9.85
N TYR A 76 -9.69 18.95 9.63
CA TYR A 76 -9.75 18.00 8.53
C TYR A 76 -9.60 18.71 7.17
N TYR A 77 -10.33 19.80 6.96
CA TYR A 77 -10.27 20.60 5.73
C TYR A 77 -8.91 21.27 5.54
N LEU A 78 -8.29 21.80 6.60
CA LEU A 78 -6.96 22.41 6.55
C LEU A 78 -5.88 21.37 6.21
N ILE A 79 -5.94 20.18 6.80
CA ILE A 79 -5.04 19.06 6.48
C ILE A 79 -5.23 18.64 5.02
N TYR A 80 -6.48 18.48 4.57
CA TYR A 80 -6.81 18.14 3.18
C TYR A 80 -6.29 19.18 2.18
N ARG A 81 -6.49 20.47 2.47
CA ARG A 81 -6.02 21.59 1.64
C ARG A 81 -4.49 21.64 1.59
N LYS A 82 -3.82 21.49 2.74
CA LYS A 82 -2.35 21.45 2.81
C LYS A 82 -1.79 20.27 2.00
N LYS A 83 -2.41 19.10 2.09
CA LYS A 83 -2.04 17.90 1.31
C LYS A 83 -2.20 18.16 -0.20
N THR A 84 -3.32 18.75 -0.61
CA THR A 84 -3.59 19.08 -2.02
C THR A 84 -2.55 20.07 -2.57
N LEU A 85 -2.28 21.16 -1.85
CA LEU A 85 -1.29 22.16 -2.25
C LEU A 85 0.12 21.58 -2.38
N ASN A 86 0.50 20.68 -1.46
CA ASN A 86 1.81 20.03 -1.51
C ASN A 86 1.94 19.12 -2.73
N ASN A 87 0.87 18.43 -3.11
CA ASN A 87 0.84 17.59 -4.31
C ASN A 87 0.99 18.44 -5.58
N ASP A 88 0.30 19.57 -5.69
CA ASP A 88 0.45 20.45 -6.85
C ASP A 88 1.87 21.02 -6.96
N LYS A 89 2.49 21.42 -5.84
CA LYS A 89 3.89 21.83 -5.81
C LYS A 89 4.83 20.72 -6.28
N ASN A 90 4.60 19.47 -5.86
CA ASN A 90 5.40 18.32 -6.28
C ASN A 90 5.27 18.05 -7.79
N VAL A 91 4.05 18.14 -8.34
CA VAL A 91 3.81 18.03 -9.79
C VAL A 91 4.54 19.16 -10.54
N GLU A 92 4.42 20.41 -10.10
CA GLU A 92 5.08 21.54 -10.75
C GLU A 92 6.61 21.43 -10.70
N ASN A 93 7.17 21.04 -9.55
CA ASN A 93 8.61 20.82 -9.41
C ASN A 93 9.08 19.69 -10.33
N PHE A 94 8.29 18.61 -10.46
CA PHE A 94 8.57 17.54 -11.42
C PHE A 94 8.56 18.07 -12.86
N LEU A 95 7.52 18.77 -13.29
CA LEU A 95 7.42 19.32 -14.64
C LEU A 95 8.59 20.28 -14.95
N LYS A 96 8.90 21.19 -14.02
CA LYS A 96 10.04 22.12 -14.14
C LYS A 96 11.38 21.41 -14.30
N LYS A 97 11.59 20.30 -13.57
CA LYS A 97 12.84 19.53 -13.63
C LYS A 97 13.03 18.76 -14.94
N HIS A 98 11.95 18.43 -15.65
CA HIS A 98 11.99 17.59 -16.87
C HIS A 98 11.79 18.40 -18.17
N GLY A 99 11.33 19.65 -18.07
CA GLY A 99 11.21 20.54 -19.23
C GLY A 99 10.35 19.94 -20.35
N SER A 100 10.88 19.91 -21.57
CA SER A 100 10.19 19.38 -22.76
C SER A 100 10.02 17.85 -22.77
N LEU A 101 10.75 17.12 -21.92
CA LEU A 101 10.67 15.65 -21.82
C LEU A 101 9.61 15.19 -20.80
N ALA A 102 8.91 16.12 -20.15
CA ALA A 102 7.89 15.78 -19.17
C ALA A 102 6.65 15.13 -19.83
N PRO A 103 6.07 14.07 -19.23
CA PRO A 103 4.79 13.52 -19.67
C PRO A 103 3.69 14.59 -19.69
N LYS A 104 2.77 14.49 -20.64
CA LYS A 104 1.70 15.48 -20.83
C LYS A 104 0.72 15.46 -19.65
N ARG A 105 0.41 16.64 -19.09
CA ARG A 105 -0.65 16.80 -18.08
C ARG A 105 -2.01 16.92 -18.77
N TYR A 106 -2.91 16.00 -18.46
CA TYR A 106 -4.30 15.96 -18.92
C TYR A 106 -5.25 16.47 -17.83
N LYS A 107 -6.39 17.02 -18.23
CA LYS A 107 -7.50 17.29 -17.31
C LYS A 107 -8.28 16.01 -17.03
N TYR A 108 -8.99 15.95 -15.92
CA TYR A 108 -9.82 14.77 -15.62
C TYR A 108 -10.95 14.59 -16.65
N SER A 109 -11.47 15.68 -17.21
CA SER A 109 -12.44 15.65 -18.31
C SER A 109 -11.86 14.99 -19.57
N ASP A 110 -10.56 15.17 -19.85
CA ASP A 110 -9.88 14.51 -20.96
C ASP A 110 -9.74 13.01 -20.68
N VAL A 111 -9.35 12.63 -19.46
CA VAL A 111 -9.29 11.22 -19.03
C VAL A 111 -10.64 10.53 -19.22
N LYS A 112 -11.74 11.19 -18.83
CA LYS A 112 -13.09 10.67 -19.02
C LYS A 112 -13.44 10.51 -20.51
N LYS A 113 -13.00 11.43 -21.38
CA LYS A 113 -13.21 11.32 -22.83
C LYS A 113 -12.38 10.16 -23.43
N ILE A 114 -11.09 10.09 -23.11
CA ILE A 114 -10.16 9.06 -23.60
C ILE A 114 -10.67 7.66 -23.28
N THR A 115 -11.30 7.48 -22.11
CA THR A 115 -11.80 6.19 -21.62
C THR A 115 -13.26 5.91 -21.94
N GLU A 116 -13.92 6.76 -22.74
CA GLU A 116 -15.37 6.69 -23.01
C GLU A 116 -16.20 6.59 -21.71
N SER A 117 -15.88 7.42 -20.72
CA SER A 117 -16.43 7.35 -19.35
C SER A 117 -16.15 6.03 -18.64
N PHE A 118 -14.90 5.56 -18.70
CA PHE A 118 -14.41 4.35 -18.02
C PHE A 118 -15.12 3.06 -18.46
N ARG A 119 -15.53 2.99 -19.73
CA ARG A 119 -16.36 1.91 -20.26
C ARG A 119 -15.63 0.57 -20.36
N ASN A 120 -14.40 0.57 -20.87
CA ASN A 120 -13.66 -0.64 -21.17
C ASN A 120 -12.57 -0.89 -20.10
N LYS A 121 -12.90 -1.71 -19.10
CA LYS A 121 -11.99 -2.05 -18.01
C LYS A 121 -11.08 -3.21 -18.38
N LEU A 122 -9.77 -3.00 -18.28
CA LEU A 122 -8.73 -3.99 -18.56
C LEU A 122 -8.36 -4.80 -17.31
N GLY A 123 -8.47 -4.21 -16.13
CA GLY A 123 -8.11 -4.85 -14.88
C GLY A 123 -8.35 -3.97 -13.66
N GLN A 124 -8.19 -4.56 -12.48
CA GLN A 124 -8.23 -3.87 -11.19
C GLN A 124 -7.20 -4.49 -10.26
N GLY A 125 -6.42 -3.65 -9.60
CA GLY A 125 -5.41 -4.06 -8.63
C GLY A 125 -5.51 -3.25 -7.35
N GLY A 126 -4.54 -3.47 -6.45
CA GLY A 126 -4.48 -2.80 -5.15
C GLY A 126 -4.33 -1.28 -5.23
N TYR A 127 -3.91 -0.74 -6.37
CA TYR A 127 -3.62 0.68 -6.59
C TYR A 127 -4.69 1.42 -7.40
N GLY A 128 -5.66 0.71 -7.97
CA GLY A 128 -6.70 1.32 -8.80
C GLY A 128 -7.25 0.41 -9.90
N SER A 129 -7.96 1.01 -10.85
CA SER A 129 -8.52 0.32 -12.02
C SER A 129 -7.84 0.79 -13.30
N VAL A 130 -7.63 -0.13 -14.24
CA VAL A 130 -7.01 0.16 -15.54
C VAL A 130 -8.08 0.03 -16.62
N PHE A 131 -8.15 1.02 -17.51
CA PHE A 131 -9.11 1.08 -18.61
C PHE A 131 -8.41 1.21 -19.95
N LYS A 132 -8.98 0.61 -21.00
CA LYS A 132 -8.58 0.89 -22.37
C LYS A 132 -9.15 2.24 -22.77
N GLY A 133 -8.36 3.03 -23.47
CA GLY A 133 -8.81 4.28 -24.06
C GLY A 133 -8.18 4.55 -25.41
N THR A 134 -8.60 5.63 -26.03
CA THR A 134 -8.12 6.08 -27.33
C THR A 134 -7.79 7.57 -27.25
N LEU A 135 -6.57 7.95 -27.62
CA LEU A 135 -6.16 9.34 -27.74
C LEU A 135 -6.80 9.99 -28.98
N ILE A 136 -6.76 11.33 -29.04
CA ILE A 136 -7.34 12.08 -30.17
C ILE A 136 -6.67 11.75 -31.52
N ASP A 137 -5.44 11.28 -31.49
CA ASP A 137 -4.67 10.84 -32.65
C ASP A 137 -4.93 9.37 -33.04
N GLY A 138 -5.89 8.71 -32.38
CA GLY A 138 -6.28 7.33 -32.65
C GLY A 138 -5.45 6.26 -31.94
N ARG A 139 -4.38 6.62 -31.23
CA ARG A 139 -3.55 5.64 -30.52
C ARG A 139 -4.29 5.06 -29.31
N PHE A 140 -4.26 3.74 -29.18
CA PHE A 140 -4.77 3.05 -27.99
C PHE A 140 -3.85 3.27 -26.79
N VAL A 141 -4.46 3.45 -25.62
CA VAL A 141 -3.77 3.68 -24.35
C VAL A 141 -4.37 2.85 -23.22
N ALA A 142 -3.57 2.60 -22.19
CA ALA A 142 -4.01 2.07 -20.92
C ALA A 142 -4.05 3.20 -19.88
N VAL A 143 -5.22 3.44 -19.30
CA VAL A 143 -5.45 4.50 -18.31
C VAL A 143 -5.62 3.88 -16.93
N LYS A 144 -4.60 4.00 -16.08
CA LYS A 144 -4.62 3.57 -14.68
C LYS A 144 -5.20 4.70 -13.82
N VAL A 145 -6.44 4.54 -13.39
CA VAL A 145 -7.12 5.46 -12.47
C VAL A 145 -6.87 5.00 -11.05
N LEU A 146 -6.20 5.83 -10.26
CA LEU A 146 -5.82 5.49 -8.89
C LEU A 146 -6.98 5.70 -7.93
N SER A 147 -7.14 4.79 -6.97
CA SER A 147 -8.15 4.92 -5.91
C SER A 147 -7.65 5.83 -4.78
N ASP A 148 -8.52 6.69 -4.25
CA ASP A 148 -8.22 7.63 -3.16
C ASP A 148 -7.86 6.97 -1.81
N SER A 149 -7.99 5.65 -1.71
CA SER A 149 -8.00 4.91 -0.45
C SER A 149 -6.62 4.54 0.11
N LYS A 150 -5.50 4.80 -0.59
CA LYS A 150 -4.17 4.37 -0.13
C LYS A 150 -3.15 5.51 -0.10
N GLY A 151 -2.89 5.99 1.12
CA GLY A 151 -1.69 6.74 1.46
C GLY A 151 -1.68 8.25 1.18
N ASN A 152 -0.48 8.83 1.26
CA ASN A 152 -0.23 10.24 0.98
C ASN A 152 -0.14 10.53 -0.53
N GLY A 153 -0.22 9.50 -1.38
CA GLY A 153 -0.10 9.61 -2.81
C GLY A 153 1.34 9.52 -3.33
N GLU A 154 2.29 9.09 -2.50
CA GLU A 154 3.68 8.85 -2.88
C GLU A 154 3.81 7.92 -4.09
N ASP A 155 3.04 6.84 -4.16
CA ASP A 155 3.14 5.85 -5.25
C ASP A 155 2.90 6.50 -6.61
N PHE A 156 1.93 7.40 -6.71
CA PHE A 156 1.67 8.19 -7.91
C PHE A 156 2.88 9.05 -8.31
N PHE A 157 3.51 9.72 -7.34
CA PHE A 157 4.67 10.55 -7.61
C PHE A 157 5.91 9.73 -7.95
N ASN A 158 6.12 8.58 -7.29
CA ASN A 158 7.20 7.65 -7.62
C ASN A 158 7.04 7.16 -9.06
N GLU A 159 5.82 6.81 -9.45
CA GLU A 159 5.53 6.29 -10.78
C GLU A 159 5.76 7.34 -11.88
N ILE A 160 5.33 8.60 -11.66
CA ILE A 160 5.63 9.73 -12.56
C ILE A 160 7.14 10.02 -12.59
N ALA A 161 7.80 10.04 -11.44
CA ALA A 161 9.20 10.40 -11.31
C ALA A 161 10.13 9.36 -11.95
N SER A 162 9.84 8.08 -11.79
CA SER A 162 10.63 6.98 -12.35
C SER A 162 10.33 6.73 -13.82
N THR A 163 9.05 6.60 -14.19
CA THR A 163 8.67 6.27 -15.58
C THR A 163 8.89 7.47 -16.51
N GLY A 164 8.62 8.70 -16.05
CA GLY A 164 8.86 9.91 -16.84
C GLY A 164 10.34 10.19 -17.15
N ARG A 165 11.27 9.48 -16.50
CA ARG A 165 12.72 9.53 -16.77
C ARG A 165 13.23 8.36 -17.60
N SER A 166 12.38 7.36 -17.80
CA SER A 166 12.76 6.10 -18.41
C SER A 166 12.30 6.05 -19.85
N SER A 167 13.22 5.82 -20.78
CA SER A 167 12.91 5.60 -22.19
C SER A 167 13.76 4.45 -22.69
N HIS A 168 13.14 3.27 -22.75
CA HIS A 168 13.81 2.03 -23.12
C HIS A 168 12.79 1.04 -23.69
N VAL A 169 13.20 0.20 -24.64
CA VAL A 169 12.31 -0.74 -25.33
C VAL A 169 11.62 -1.74 -24.38
N ASN A 170 12.27 -2.06 -23.25
CA ASN A 170 11.75 -2.97 -22.23
C ASN A 170 11.14 -2.27 -21.00
N ILE A 171 10.77 -0.99 -21.09
CA ILE A 171 10.08 -0.25 -20.03
C ILE A 171 8.81 0.38 -20.62
N VAL A 172 7.70 0.29 -19.90
CA VAL A 172 6.42 0.86 -20.38
C VAL A 172 6.51 2.39 -20.46
N ASN A 173 6.03 2.95 -21.57
CA ASN A 173 6.09 4.38 -21.80
C ASN A 173 4.90 5.11 -21.14
N LEU A 174 5.20 6.08 -20.28
CA LEU A 174 4.21 6.98 -19.69
C LEU A 174 3.96 8.17 -20.63
N LEU A 175 2.81 8.18 -21.28
CA LEU A 175 2.41 9.20 -22.24
C LEU A 175 1.88 10.47 -21.57
N GLY A 176 1.34 10.34 -20.37
CA GLY A 176 0.85 11.47 -19.59
C GLY A 176 0.21 11.08 -18.28
N PHE A 177 -0.27 12.08 -17.57
CA PHE A 177 -0.91 11.92 -16.26
C PHE A 177 -2.00 12.95 -16.03
N CYS A 178 -2.89 12.68 -15.09
CA CYS A 178 -3.88 13.59 -14.55
C CYS A 178 -3.68 13.71 -13.04
N SER A 179 -3.70 14.93 -12.54
CA SER A 179 -3.68 15.24 -11.10
C SER A 179 -4.60 16.43 -10.85
N GLU A 180 -5.82 16.15 -10.41
CA GLU A 180 -6.85 17.14 -10.05
C GLU A 180 -7.46 16.79 -8.68
N GLY A 181 -6.91 17.37 -7.61
CA GLY A 181 -7.32 17.05 -6.24
C GLY A 181 -7.05 15.59 -5.89
N SER A 182 -8.13 14.85 -5.62
CA SER A 182 -8.09 13.41 -5.34
C SER A 182 -8.03 12.57 -6.63
N LYS A 183 -8.52 13.11 -7.75
CA LYS A 183 -8.60 12.42 -9.03
C LYS A 183 -7.22 12.33 -9.70
N ARG A 184 -6.66 11.12 -9.69
CA ARG A 184 -5.36 10.82 -10.27
C ARG A 184 -5.46 9.72 -11.30
N ALA A 185 -4.78 9.92 -12.43
CA ALA A 185 -4.68 8.91 -13.46
C ALA A 185 -3.32 8.96 -14.15
N LEU A 186 -2.88 7.82 -14.66
CA LEU A 186 -1.67 7.65 -15.44
C LEU A 186 -2.05 7.03 -16.79
N ILE A 187 -1.51 7.58 -17.87
CA ILE A 187 -1.83 7.21 -19.24
C ILE A 187 -0.58 6.58 -19.88
N TYR A 188 -0.65 5.29 -20.17
CA TYR A 188 0.43 4.50 -20.75
C TYR A 188 0.12 4.11 -22.19
N GLU A 189 1.17 3.72 -22.92
CA GLU A 189 0.98 2.92 -24.13
C GLU A 189 0.17 1.65 -23.83
N TYR A 190 -0.68 1.23 -24.78
CA TYR A 190 -1.48 0.02 -24.62
C TYR A 190 -0.68 -1.23 -24.99
N MET A 191 -0.72 -2.23 -24.12
CA MET A 191 -0.01 -3.50 -24.28
C MET A 191 -1.04 -4.60 -24.60
N CYS A 192 -1.14 -4.98 -25.86
CA CYS A 192 -2.26 -5.78 -26.36
C CYS A 192 -2.26 -7.24 -25.88
N ASN A 193 -1.09 -7.81 -25.61
CA ASN A 193 -0.96 -9.18 -25.11
C ASN A 193 -1.08 -9.26 -23.57
N GLY A 194 -1.35 -8.13 -22.90
CA GLY A 194 -1.57 -8.09 -21.47
C GLY A 194 -0.30 -8.37 -20.67
N SER A 195 -0.46 -8.99 -19.50
CA SER A 195 0.60 -9.26 -18.54
C SER A 195 1.13 -10.69 -18.65
N LEU A 196 2.40 -10.89 -18.28
CA LEU A 196 3.11 -12.17 -18.41
C LEU A 196 2.52 -13.28 -17.54
N ASP A 197 1.94 -12.97 -16.39
CA ASP A 197 1.21 -13.95 -15.54
C ASP A 197 0.17 -14.73 -16.35
N LYS A 198 -0.56 -14.05 -17.24
CA LYS A 198 -1.57 -14.68 -18.11
C LYS A 198 -0.94 -15.68 -19.08
N LEU A 199 0.26 -15.40 -19.59
CA LEU A 199 1.00 -16.28 -20.50
C LEU A 199 1.57 -17.50 -19.74
N ILE A 200 2.06 -17.30 -18.51
CA ILE A 200 2.60 -18.39 -17.68
C ILE A 200 1.48 -19.37 -17.29
N CYS A 201 0.32 -18.87 -16.84
CA CYS A 201 -0.82 -19.68 -16.41
C CYS A 201 -1.60 -20.37 -17.55
N LEU A 202 -1.20 -20.22 -18.81
CA LEU A 202 -1.82 -20.97 -19.90
C LEU A 202 -1.54 -22.47 -19.71
N LYS A 203 -2.62 -23.24 -19.55
CA LYS A 203 -2.62 -24.71 -19.44
C LYS A 203 -2.28 -25.43 -20.75
N GLU A 204 -1.96 -24.68 -21.80
CA GLU A 204 -1.52 -25.24 -23.07
C GLU A 204 -0.15 -25.93 -22.91
N PRO A 205 0.12 -27.02 -23.65
CA PRO A 205 1.43 -27.66 -23.64
C PRO A 205 2.53 -26.64 -23.94
N LYS A 206 3.65 -26.72 -23.22
CA LYS A 206 4.83 -25.91 -23.53
C LYS A 206 5.51 -26.46 -24.78
N THR A 207 5.11 -25.95 -25.94
CA THR A 207 5.77 -26.22 -27.21
C THR A 207 7.18 -25.63 -27.21
N THR A 208 8.06 -26.12 -28.09
CA THR A 208 9.41 -25.55 -28.32
C THR A 208 9.32 -24.02 -28.44
N LEU A 209 8.48 -23.54 -29.37
CA LEU A 209 8.24 -22.10 -29.60
C LEU A 209 7.86 -21.30 -28.34
N ARG A 210 7.14 -21.90 -27.39
CA ARG A 210 6.78 -21.24 -26.12
C ARG A 210 8.01 -21.07 -25.22
N TRP A 211 8.92 -22.05 -25.18
CA TRP A 211 10.15 -21.98 -24.42
C TRP A 211 11.11 -20.92 -24.94
N GLU A 212 11.36 -20.88 -26.26
CA GLU A 212 12.20 -19.81 -26.83
C GLU A 212 11.59 -18.43 -26.55
N LYS A 213 10.26 -18.30 -26.68
CA LYS A 213 9.58 -17.03 -26.37
C LYS A 213 9.74 -16.63 -24.90
N LEU A 214 9.56 -17.54 -23.94
CA LEU A 214 9.75 -17.27 -22.51
C LEU A 214 11.20 -16.88 -22.20
N TYR A 215 12.16 -17.51 -22.86
CA TYR A 215 13.58 -17.21 -22.70
C TYR A 215 13.93 -15.82 -23.25
N GLN A 216 13.43 -15.45 -24.44
CA GLN A 216 13.59 -14.10 -24.97
C GLN A 216 12.91 -13.04 -24.08
N ILE A 217 11.76 -13.37 -23.49
CA ILE A 217 11.10 -12.52 -22.50
C ILE A 217 11.99 -12.34 -21.27
N ALA A 218 12.58 -13.40 -20.72
CA ALA A 218 13.49 -13.30 -19.58
C ALA A 218 14.68 -12.36 -19.86
N ILE A 219 15.33 -12.53 -21.02
CA ILE A 219 16.43 -11.65 -21.47
C ILE A 219 15.96 -10.19 -21.60
N GLY A 220 14.80 -9.96 -22.24
CA GLY A 220 14.24 -8.61 -22.39
C GLY A 220 13.96 -7.93 -21.06
N ILE A 221 13.44 -8.66 -20.08
CA ILE A 221 13.22 -8.11 -18.73
C ILE A 221 14.56 -7.80 -18.05
N ALA A 222 15.56 -8.66 -18.20
CA ALA A 222 16.90 -8.42 -17.65
C ALA A 222 17.54 -7.15 -18.23
N ARG A 223 17.42 -6.92 -19.55
CA ARG A 223 17.85 -5.68 -20.22
C ARG A 223 17.10 -4.45 -19.69
N GLY A 224 15.79 -4.56 -19.46
CA GLY A 224 15.00 -3.52 -18.81
C GLY A 224 15.53 -3.18 -17.41
N LEU A 225 15.83 -4.18 -16.58
CA LEU A 225 16.40 -3.99 -15.25
C LEU A 225 17.81 -3.39 -15.30
N GLU A 226 18.64 -3.80 -16.24
CA GLU A 226 19.96 -3.20 -16.46
C GLU A 226 19.86 -1.71 -16.76
N TYR A 227 18.93 -1.32 -17.63
CA TYR A 227 18.65 0.08 -17.91
C TYR A 227 18.25 0.84 -16.64
N LEU A 228 17.36 0.31 -15.82
CA LEU A 228 16.95 0.95 -14.56
C LEU A 228 18.10 1.08 -13.56
N HIS A 229 18.95 0.05 -13.45
CA HIS A 229 20.01 -0.01 -12.44
C HIS A 229 21.27 0.78 -12.81
N ARG A 230 21.58 0.85 -14.12
CA ARG A 230 22.85 1.40 -14.65
C ARG A 230 22.67 2.40 -15.79
N GLY A 231 21.69 2.17 -16.68
CA GLY A 231 21.51 2.95 -17.91
C GLY A 231 20.77 4.29 -17.74
N CYS A 232 20.04 4.48 -16.65
CA CYS A 232 19.33 5.72 -16.36
C CYS A 232 20.23 6.74 -15.65
N ASN A 233 20.05 8.03 -15.94
CA ASN A 233 20.75 9.14 -15.28
C ASN A 233 20.60 9.15 -13.76
N THR A 234 19.53 8.54 -13.25
CA THR A 234 19.32 8.27 -11.83
C THR A 234 18.98 6.80 -11.71
N ARG A 235 19.71 6.06 -10.87
CA ARG A 235 19.43 4.65 -10.65
C ARG A 235 18.00 4.50 -10.09
N ILE A 236 17.22 3.60 -10.68
CA ILE A 236 15.88 3.24 -10.22
C ILE A 236 15.93 1.80 -9.71
N VAL A 237 15.47 1.58 -8.48
CA VAL A 237 15.20 0.23 -7.95
C VAL A 237 13.68 0.04 -7.92
N HIS A 238 13.19 -1.04 -8.51
CA HIS A 238 11.76 -1.23 -8.80
C HIS A 238 10.95 -1.73 -7.60
N PHE A 239 11.48 -2.72 -6.87
CA PHE A 239 10.89 -3.40 -5.70
C PHE A 239 9.59 -4.18 -5.92
N ASP A 240 9.15 -4.37 -7.15
CA ASP A 240 7.92 -5.13 -7.44
C ASP A 240 7.99 -5.85 -8.79
N ILE A 241 9.15 -6.47 -9.07
CA ILE A 241 9.31 -7.31 -10.26
C ILE A 241 8.58 -8.63 -10.03
N LYS A 242 7.58 -8.90 -10.88
CA LYS A 242 6.75 -10.11 -10.86
C LYS A 242 6.02 -10.24 -12.20
N PRO A 243 5.53 -11.45 -12.58
CA PRO A 243 4.85 -11.65 -13.86
C PRO A 243 3.71 -10.67 -14.15
N HIS A 244 2.91 -10.30 -13.14
CA HIS A 244 1.80 -9.35 -13.30
C HIS A 244 2.23 -7.96 -13.77
N ASN A 245 3.45 -7.53 -13.42
CA ASN A 245 3.98 -6.20 -13.73
C ASN A 245 4.83 -6.20 -15.02
N ILE A 246 4.95 -7.33 -15.71
CA ILE A 246 5.60 -7.42 -17.02
C ILE A 246 4.50 -7.46 -18.09
N LEU A 247 4.41 -6.41 -18.89
CA LEU A 247 3.44 -6.32 -19.98
C LEU A 247 4.07 -6.74 -21.31
N LEU A 248 3.24 -7.22 -22.23
CA LEU A 248 3.66 -7.76 -23.53
C LEU A 248 3.03 -6.96 -24.66
N ASP A 249 3.88 -6.45 -25.56
CA ASP A 249 3.44 -5.74 -26.77
C ASP A 249 2.97 -6.74 -27.84
N GLU A 250 2.64 -6.26 -29.04
CA GLU A 250 2.16 -7.06 -30.17
C GLU A 250 3.12 -8.18 -30.58
N ASP A 251 4.42 -7.97 -30.43
CA ASP A 251 5.48 -8.92 -30.76
C ASP A 251 5.92 -9.76 -29.56
N PHE A 252 5.17 -9.71 -28.45
CA PHE A 252 5.52 -10.34 -27.17
C PHE A 252 6.84 -9.84 -26.56
N ARG A 253 7.28 -8.63 -26.91
CA ARG A 253 8.42 -8.00 -26.24
C ARG A 253 7.99 -7.54 -24.85
N PRO A 254 8.77 -7.85 -23.81
CA PRO A 254 8.41 -7.52 -22.45
C PRO A 254 8.69 -6.05 -22.13
N LYS A 255 7.79 -5.42 -21.39
CA LYS A 255 7.97 -4.10 -20.79
C LYS A 255 7.65 -4.12 -19.30
N ILE A 256 8.61 -3.67 -18.49
CA ILE A 256 8.43 -3.51 -17.06
C ILE A 256 7.46 -2.34 -16.81
N SER A 257 6.49 -2.55 -15.92
CA SER A 257 5.45 -1.59 -15.55
C SER A 257 5.26 -1.54 -14.03
N ASP A 258 4.40 -0.62 -13.58
CA ASP A 258 4.04 -0.40 -12.17
C ASP A 258 5.19 0.05 -11.26
N PHE A 259 5.63 1.29 -11.47
CA PHE A 259 6.72 1.92 -10.72
C PHE A 259 6.27 2.53 -9.38
N GLY A 260 5.06 2.23 -8.90
CA GLY A 260 4.50 2.84 -7.68
C GLY A 260 5.39 2.64 -6.45
N LEU A 261 6.01 1.46 -6.32
CA LEU A 261 6.91 1.13 -5.21
C LEU A 261 8.37 1.52 -5.43
N SER A 262 8.72 1.99 -6.63
CA SER A 262 10.10 2.24 -7.03
C SER A 262 10.76 3.36 -6.24
N LYS A 263 12.10 3.37 -6.23
CA LYS A 263 12.91 4.40 -5.60
C LYS A 263 14.01 4.89 -6.52
N LEU A 264 14.20 6.21 -6.52
CA LEU A 264 15.29 6.91 -7.19
C LEU A 264 16.49 7.00 -6.24
N CYS A 265 17.61 6.42 -6.63
CA CYS A 265 18.87 6.42 -5.87
C CYS A 265 19.85 7.43 -6.50
N LEU A 266 20.20 8.47 -5.75
CA LEU A 266 21.11 9.52 -6.23
C LEU A 266 22.59 9.09 -6.23
N ARG A 267 22.97 8.07 -5.45
CA ARG A 267 24.35 7.54 -5.39
C ARG A 267 24.39 6.05 -5.69
N LYS A 268 25.50 5.60 -6.29
CA LYS A 268 25.71 4.18 -6.66
C LYS A 268 25.79 3.23 -5.46
N ASP A 269 26.06 3.75 -4.26
CA ASP A 269 26.22 2.94 -3.03
C ASP A 269 25.35 3.42 -1.86
N SER A 270 24.30 4.21 -2.12
CA SER A 270 23.42 4.66 -1.03
C SER A 270 22.62 3.50 -0.46
N ILE A 271 22.79 3.25 0.83
CA ILE A 271 21.89 2.41 1.64
C ILE A 271 20.48 2.98 1.50
N LEU A 272 19.53 2.13 1.09
CA LEU A 272 18.13 2.53 1.01
C LEU A 272 17.50 2.49 2.40
N SER A 273 17.36 3.66 3.02
CA SER A 273 16.50 3.86 4.19
C SER A 273 15.04 3.69 3.73
N MET A 274 14.38 2.63 4.21
CA MET A 274 13.02 2.26 3.81
C MET A 274 12.18 2.11 5.07
N GLU A 275 11.05 2.81 5.11
CA GLU A 275 9.99 2.59 6.10
C GLU A 275 9.02 1.53 5.55
N GLY A 276 8.92 0.40 6.25
CA GLY A 276 8.00 -0.70 5.93
C GLY A 276 8.47 -1.65 4.82
N THR A 277 7.90 -2.86 4.82
CA THR A 277 8.14 -3.89 3.80
C THR A 277 7.44 -3.49 2.50
N ARG A 278 8.19 -3.46 1.38
CA ARG A 278 7.65 -3.22 0.03
C ARG A 278 7.80 -4.45 -0.86
N GLY A 279 6.85 -4.62 -1.77
CA GLY A 279 6.84 -5.67 -2.79
C GLY A 279 5.71 -6.67 -2.59
N THR A 280 5.68 -7.69 -3.45
CA THR A 280 4.65 -8.73 -3.45
C THR A 280 5.14 -10.02 -2.81
N VAL A 281 4.37 -10.57 -1.87
CA VAL A 281 4.67 -11.83 -1.17
C VAL A 281 5.03 -12.93 -2.19
N GLY A 282 6.14 -13.64 -1.93
CA GLY A 282 6.69 -14.64 -2.84
C GLY A 282 7.76 -14.11 -3.82
N TYR A 283 7.92 -12.78 -3.96
CA TYR A 283 9.00 -12.16 -4.73
C TYR A 283 9.86 -11.20 -3.90
N ILE A 284 9.47 -10.92 -2.65
CA ILE A 284 10.20 -10.02 -1.74
C ILE A 284 11.51 -10.69 -1.31
N ALA A 285 12.63 -9.98 -1.52
CA ALA A 285 13.94 -10.41 -1.07
C ALA A 285 14.06 -10.43 0.47
N PRO A 286 14.79 -11.39 1.08
CA PRO A 286 14.92 -11.51 2.54
C PRO A 286 15.31 -10.23 3.28
N GLU A 287 16.23 -9.45 2.71
CA GLU A 287 16.74 -8.22 3.30
C GLU A 287 15.71 -7.08 3.38
N LEU A 288 14.60 -7.17 2.64
CA LEU A 288 13.52 -6.17 2.67
C LEU A 288 12.64 -6.28 3.91
N PHE A 289 12.53 -7.47 4.52
CA PHE A 289 11.78 -7.68 5.75
C PHE A 289 12.67 -8.00 6.96
N CYS A 290 13.93 -8.40 6.76
CA CYS A 290 14.89 -8.61 7.84
C CYS A 290 16.30 -8.15 7.45
N ARG A 291 16.77 -7.07 8.08
CA ARG A 291 18.10 -6.46 7.81
C ARG A 291 19.28 -7.38 8.14
N ASN A 292 19.06 -8.47 8.91
CA ASN A 292 20.10 -9.47 9.19
C ASN A 292 20.55 -10.22 7.93
N PHE A 293 19.72 -10.27 6.88
CA PHE A 293 20.10 -10.88 5.59
C PHE A 293 20.89 -9.93 4.68
N GLY A 294 21.11 -8.68 5.09
CA GLY A 294 21.96 -7.73 4.38
C GLY A 294 21.30 -6.38 4.11
N VAL A 295 21.94 -5.61 3.22
CA VAL A 295 21.53 -4.24 2.89
C VAL A 295 20.65 -4.21 1.64
N VAL A 296 19.50 -3.56 1.74
CA VAL A 296 18.58 -3.32 0.62
C VAL A 296 19.26 -2.50 -0.47
N SER A 297 19.24 -3.02 -1.69
CA SER A 297 19.89 -2.43 -2.87
C SER A 297 19.19 -2.89 -4.16
N SER A 298 19.77 -2.58 -5.32
CA SER A 298 19.27 -3.14 -6.59
C SER A 298 19.32 -4.67 -6.65
N LYS A 299 20.08 -5.33 -5.76
CA LYS A 299 20.09 -6.79 -5.59
C LYS A 299 18.75 -7.37 -5.13
N SER A 300 17.88 -6.54 -4.55
CA SER A 300 16.51 -6.97 -4.21
C SER A 300 15.67 -7.22 -5.47
N ASP A 301 15.82 -6.38 -6.51
CA ASP A 301 15.17 -6.63 -7.81
C ASP A 301 15.71 -7.89 -8.50
N ILE A 302 17.00 -8.21 -8.31
CA ILE A 302 17.61 -9.43 -8.86
C ILE A 302 16.96 -10.68 -8.24
N TYR A 303 16.71 -10.66 -6.93
CA TYR A 303 16.00 -11.75 -6.27
C TYR A 303 14.58 -11.91 -6.84
N SER A 304 13.82 -10.82 -6.94
CA SER A 304 12.48 -10.84 -7.51
C SER A 304 12.47 -11.33 -8.97
N TYR A 305 13.45 -10.91 -9.77
CA TYR A 305 13.67 -11.41 -11.13
C TYR A 305 13.92 -12.93 -11.15
N GLY A 306 14.80 -13.43 -10.28
CA GLY A 306 15.07 -14.86 -10.17
C GLY A 306 13.82 -15.68 -9.83
N MET A 307 13.04 -15.23 -8.84
CA MET A 307 11.78 -15.88 -8.48
C MET A 307 10.80 -15.93 -9.66
N MET A 308 10.71 -14.84 -10.42
CA MET A 308 9.87 -14.76 -11.63
C MET A 308 10.36 -15.70 -12.74
N VAL A 309 11.67 -15.80 -13.00
CA VAL A 309 12.22 -16.74 -13.99
C VAL A 309 11.95 -18.19 -13.59
N LEU A 310 12.11 -18.53 -12.31
CA LEU A 310 11.78 -19.87 -11.79
C LEU A 310 10.27 -20.18 -11.89
N GLU A 311 9.42 -19.16 -11.87
CA GLU A 311 7.99 -19.32 -12.09
C GLU A 311 7.66 -19.56 -13.58
N MET A 312 8.32 -18.85 -14.51
CA MET A 312 8.15 -19.08 -15.96
C MET A 312 8.43 -20.53 -16.35
N VAL A 313 9.44 -21.16 -15.74
CA VAL A 313 9.78 -22.56 -16.01
C VAL A 313 8.78 -23.56 -15.40
N GLY A 314 7.85 -23.12 -14.56
CA GLY A 314 6.82 -23.98 -13.95
C GLY A 314 7.12 -24.38 -12.50
N GLY A 315 8.00 -23.66 -11.80
CA GLY A 315 8.37 -23.94 -10.41
C GLY A 315 7.19 -23.97 -9.42
N ARG A 316 6.07 -23.31 -9.73
CA ARG A 316 4.87 -23.25 -8.85
C ARG A 316 3.78 -24.29 -9.17
N GLU A 317 3.61 -24.67 -10.44
CA GLU A 317 2.52 -25.57 -10.86
C GLU A 317 2.90 -27.06 -10.79
N ASN A 318 4.21 -27.38 -10.79
CA ASN A 318 4.72 -28.75 -10.68
C ASN A 318 4.89 -29.23 -9.24
N ILE A 319 4.28 -28.55 -8.27
CA ILE A 319 4.14 -29.07 -6.91
C ILE A 319 2.88 -29.95 -6.93
N PRO A 320 2.98 -31.28 -6.79
CA PRO A 320 1.80 -32.13 -6.74
C PRO A 320 0.87 -31.64 -5.63
N LEU A 321 -0.40 -31.43 -5.97
CA LEU A 321 -1.47 -31.03 -5.03
C LEU A 321 -1.72 -32.07 -3.92
N ASP A 322 -1.00 -33.20 -3.94
CA ASP A 322 -1.19 -34.34 -3.03
C ASP A 322 -0.24 -34.33 -1.82
N VAL A 323 0.56 -33.27 -1.62
CA VAL A 323 1.30 -33.10 -0.36
C VAL A 323 0.45 -32.30 0.62
N GLN A 324 -0.65 -32.91 1.07
CA GLN A 324 -1.39 -32.48 2.26
C GLN A 324 -0.70 -32.89 3.57
N ASP A 325 0.51 -33.45 3.53
CA ASP A 325 1.24 -33.84 4.74
C ASP A 325 2.64 -33.22 4.84
N THR A 326 2.71 -32.21 5.71
CA THR A 326 3.87 -31.75 6.50
C THR A 326 5.05 -31.05 5.78
N SER A 327 5.18 -29.76 6.08
CA SER A 327 6.17 -28.76 5.64
C SER A 327 5.90 -28.12 4.27
N GLU A 328 5.45 -26.86 4.29
CA GLU A 328 5.44 -25.95 3.15
C GLU A 328 6.88 -25.80 2.62
N THR A 329 7.31 -26.71 1.74
CA THR A 329 8.65 -26.66 1.17
C THR A 329 8.72 -25.44 0.26
N TYR A 330 9.45 -24.41 0.69
CA TYR A 330 9.75 -23.22 -0.12
C TYR A 330 10.18 -23.67 -1.53
N PHE A 331 9.36 -23.32 -2.55
CA PHE A 331 9.40 -24.00 -3.85
C PHE A 331 10.76 -23.99 -4.55
N PRO A 332 11.65 -23.00 -4.40
CA PRO A 332 12.98 -23.11 -4.97
C PRO A 332 13.78 -24.31 -4.46
N PHE A 333 13.52 -24.80 -3.24
CA PHE A 333 14.15 -26.04 -2.75
C PHE A 333 13.70 -27.30 -3.50
N SER A 334 12.46 -27.34 -3.99
CA SER A 334 12.02 -28.50 -4.80
C SER A 334 12.75 -28.51 -6.14
N ILE A 335 13.01 -27.35 -6.74
CA ILE A 335 13.78 -27.21 -7.99
C ILE A 335 15.19 -27.82 -7.84
N TYR A 336 15.87 -27.56 -6.71
CA TYR A 336 17.17 -28.18 -6.44
C TYR A 336 17.13 -29.71 -6.40
N LYS A 337 16.04 -30.31 -5.86
CA LYS A 337 15.91 -31.77 -5.80
C LYS A 337 15.79 -32.37 -7.22
N HIS A 338 15.11 -31.68 -8.13
CA HIS A 338 14.91 -32.15 -9.50
C HIS A 338 16.14 -31.93 -10.40
N LEU A 339 17.04 -30.99 -10.08
CA LEU A 339 18.29 -30.80 -10.83
C LEU A 339 19.27 -31.97 -10.71
N ASP A 340 19.23 -32.70 -9.59
CA ASP A 340 20.15 -33.80 -9.28
C ASP A 340 19.71 -35.16 -9.89
N HIS A 341 18.49 -35.25 -10.44
CA HIS A 341 17.92 -36.50 -10.96
C HIS A 341 17.86 -36.51 -12.50
N SER A 342 18.24 -37.62 -13.13
CA SER A 342 18.06 -37.84 -14.56
C SER A 342 16.56 -37.75 -14.91
N GLY A 343 16.20 -36.86 -15.85
CA GLY A 343 14.81 -36.61 -16.24
C GLY A 343 14.07 -35.55 -15.42
N GLY A 344 14.70 -34.92 -14.41
CA GLY A 344 14.04 -33.88 -13.61
C GLY A 344 13.61 -32.64 -14.39
N LEU A 345 14.23 -32.37 -15.55
CA LEU A 345 13.83 -31.31 -16.48
C LEU A 345 12.55 -31.66 -17.27
N GLN A 346 12.29 -32.94 -17.52
CA GLN A 346 11.06 -33.39 -18.18
C GLN A 346 9.83 -33.13 -17.31
N ALA A 347 9.98 -33.13 -15.98
CA ALA A 347 8.93 -32.72 -15.04
C ALA A 347 8.49 -31.26 -15.23
N TYR A 348 9.34 -30.42 -15.85
CA TYR A 348 9.00 -29.04 -16.22
C TYR A 348 8.41 -28.91 -17.64
N GLY A 349 8.25 -30.02 -18.36
CA GLY A 349 7.78 -30.04 -19.75
C GLY A 349 8.87 -29.71 -20.77
N ALA A 350 10.16 -29.90 -20.41
CA ALA A 350 11.26 -29.75 -21.34
C ALA A 350 11.37 -30.95 -22.28
N THR A 351 11.51 -30.69 -23.58
CA THR A 351 11.91 -31.65 -24.61
C THR A 351 13.44 -31.61 -24.77
N ALA A 352 14.04 -32.60 -25.46
CA ALA A 352 15.48 -32.62 -25.74
C ALA A 352 15.98 -31.34 -26.44
N GLU A 353 15.16 -30.71 -27.28
CA GLU A 353 15.48 -29.47 -27.99
C GLU A 353 15.50 -28.23 -27.07
N THR A 354 14.72 -28.26 -25.99
CA THR A 354 14.51 -27.12 -25.08
C THR A 354 15.22 -27.28 -23.74
N GLU A 355 15.80 -28.45 -23.49
CA GLU A 355 16.43 -28.82 -22.23
C GLU A 355 17.52 -27.84 -21.83
N GLU A 356 18.36 -27.42 -22.79
CA GLU A 356 19.41 -26.42 -22.54
C GLU A 356 18.81 -25.09 -22.06
N VAL A 357 17.80 -24.58 -22.76
CA VAL A 357 17.14 -23.30 -22.45
C VAL A 357 16.51 -23.34 -21.06
N VAL A 358 15.75 -24.40 -20.77
CA VAL A 358 15.09 -24.57 -19.47
C VAL A 358 16.11 -24.71 -18.34
N ARG A 359 17.15 -25.52 -18.54
CA ARG A 359 18.23 -25.69 -17.56
C ARG A 359 18.95 -24.37 -17.30
N LYS A 360 19.25 -23.60 -18.35
CA LYS A 360 19.90 -22.28 -18.25
C LYS A 360 19.04 -21.29 -17.44
N MET A 361 17.74 -21.22 -17.73
CA MET A 361 16.80 -20.38 -16.96
C MET A 361 16.74 -20.78 -15.48
N ILE A 362 16.71 -22.08 -15.19
CA ILE A 362 16.72 -22.58 -13.81
C ILE A 362 18.01 -22.16 -13.09
N LEU A 363 19.18 -22.43 -13.67
CA LEU A 363 20.47 -22.12 -13.04
C LEU A 363 20.61 -20.62 -12.78
N VAL A 364 20.29 -19.78 -13.76
CA VAL A 364 20.31 -18.32 -13.61
C VAL A 364 19.32 -17.86 -12.55
N GLY A 365 18.09 -18.42 -12.55
CA GLY A 365 17.08 -18.13 -11.54
C GLY A 365 17.57 -18.44 -10.13
N LEU A 366 18.21 -19.60 -9.94
CA LEU A 366 18.76 -20.03 -8.65
C LEU A 366 19.94 -19.17 -8.17
N TRP A 367 20.79 -18.69 -9.08
CA TRP A 367 21.84 -17.72 -8.76
C TRP A 367 21.26 -16.37 -8.32
N CYS A 368 20.15 -15.96 -8.93
CA CYS A 368 19.47 -14.71 -8.60
C CYS A 368 18.83 -14.72 -7.20
N ILE A 369 18.37 -15.87 -6.71
CA ILE A 369 17.61 -15.97 -5.44
C ILE A 369 18.45 -16.35 -4.21
N GLN A 370 19.78 -16.23 -4.30
CA GLN A 370 20.67 -16.48 -3.16
C GLN A 370 20.27 -15.62 -1.96
N THR A 371 20.28 -16.21 -0.74
CA THR A 371 19.77 -15.53 0.48
C THR A 371 20.47 -14.19 0.69
N MET A 372 21.80 -14.18 0.61
CA MET A 372 22.61 -12.99 0.83
C MET A 372 22.75 -12.16 -0.46
N PRO A 373 22.43 -10.85 -0.46
CA PRO A 373 22.46 -9.99 -1.65
C PRO A 373 23.82 -9.91 -2.37
N GLN A 374 24.92 -10.05 -1.63
CA GLN A 374 26.28 -10.03 -2.20
C GLN A 374 26.57 -11.26 -3.08
N ASN A 375 25.91 -12.39 -2.80
CA ASN A 375 26.09 -13.63 -3.56
C ASN A 375 25.26 -13.67 -4.85
N ARG A 376 24.29 -12.75 -4.99
CA ARG A 376 23.49 -12.62 -6.21
C ARG A 376 24.34 -11.96 -7.30
N PRO A 377 24.28 -12.41 -8.57
CA PRO A 377 24.96 -11.75 -9.67
C PRO A 377 24.47 -10.30 -9.87
N SER A 378 25.25 -9.50 -10.58
CA SER A 378 24.74 -8.23 -11.12
C SER A 378 23.79 -8.52 -12.28
N ILE A 379 22.87 -7.60 -12.60
CA ILE A 379 21.96 -7.81 -13.73
C ILE A 379 22.70 -7.94 -15.08
N THR A 380 23.80 -7.21 -15.27
CA THR A 380 24.67 -7.38 -16.44
C THR A 380 25.23 -8.81 -16.51
N LYS A 381 25.67 -9.35 -15.37
CA LYS A 381 26.15 -10.74 -15.31
C LYS A 381 25.02 -11.75 -15.58
N VAL A 382 23.80 -11.47 -15.14
CA VAL A 382 22.62 -12.30 -15.46
C VAL A 382 22.39 -12.35 -16.98
N ILE A 383 22.51 -11.23 -17.69
CA ILE A 383 22.37 -11.19 -19.15
C ILE A 383 23.49 -12.02 -19.80
N GLU A 384 24.75 -11.83 -19.39
CA GLU A 384 25.88 -12.64 -19.87
C GLU A 384 25.67 -14.15 -19.63
N MET A 385 25.15 -14.53 -18.46
CA MET A 385 24.86 -15.92 -18.12
C MET A 385 23.73 -16.51 -18.96
N LEU A 386 22.73 -15.69 -19.32
CA LEU A 386 21.65 -16.13 -20.20
C LEU A 386 22.16 -16.28 -21.61
N GLU A 387 22.88 -15.30 -22.15
CA GLU A 387 23.33 -15.29 -23.56
C GLU A 387 24.57 -16.17 -23.82
N GLY A 388 25.32 -16.53 -22.77
CA GLY A 388 26.52 -17.35 -22.85
C GLY A 388 26.26 -18.87 -22.96
N SER A 389 27.36 -19.63 -22.94
CA SER A 389 27.29 -21.09 -22.96
C SER A 389 26.73 -21.63 -21.64
N ILE A 390 25.97 -22.72 -21.71
CA ILE A 390 25.51 -23.42 -20.52
C ILE A 390 26.66 -24.07 -19.73
N ASP A 391 27.76 -24.43 -20.41
CA ASP A 391 28.92 -25.10 -19.81
C ASP A 391 29.67 -24.19 -18.81
N ASP A 392 29.51 -22.88 -18.96
CA ASP A 392 30.09 -21.88 -18.04
C ASP A 392 29.27 -21.74 -16.75
N LEU A 393 28.07 -22.34 -16.68
CA LEU A 393 27.14 -22.20 -15.56
C LEU A 393 27.28 -23.35 -14.56
N GLN A 394 27.80 -23.00 -13.38
CA GLN A 394 27.82 -23.89 -12.23
C GLN A 394 26.48 -23.85 -11.49
N VAL A 395 26.13 -24.98 -10.84
CA VAL A 395 24.97 -25.05 -9.95
C VAL A 395 25.26 -24.20 -8.70
N PRO A 396 24.43 -23.19 -8.39
CA PRO A 396 24.62 -22.37 -7.19
C PRO A 396 24.39 -23.17 -5.90
N PRO A 397 24.98 -22.75 -4.77
CA PRO A 397 24.71 -23.40 -3.49
C PRO A 397 23.23 -23.30 -3.10
N LYS A 398 22.72 -24.31 -2.39
CA LYS A 398 21.35 -24.32 -1.86
C LYS A 398 21.18 -23.11 -0.91
N PRO A 399 20.13 -22.27 -1.08
CA PRO A 399 19.90 -21.13 -0.22
C PRO A 399 19.77 -21.58 1.23
N ASN A 400 20.57 -21.02 2.12
CA ASN A 400 20.40 -21.28 3.54
C ASN A 400 19.52 -20.17 4.13
N LEU A 401 18.36 -20.53 4.68
CA LEU A 401 17.46 -19.61 5.36
C LEU A 401 17.75 -19.52 6.87
N SER A 402 18.72 -20.29 7.39
CA SER A 402 19.14 -20.12 8.78
C SER A 402 19.81 -18.76 8.99
N PHE A 403 19.52 -18.16 10.14
CA PHE A 403 20.04 -16.85 10.50
C PHE A 403 21.58 -16.87 10.45
N PRO A 404 22.23 -15.90 9.78
CA PRO A 404 23.68 -15.78 9.84
C PRO A 404 24.10 -15.51 11.30
N SER A 405 25.02 -16.31 11.84
CA SER A 405 25.66 -16.05 13.14
C SER A 405 26.58 -14.83 13.04
N PHE A 406 26.46 -13.91 14.00
CA PHE A 406 27.27 -12.69 14.03
C PHE A 406 28.75 -12.99 14.30
N GLY A 407 29.63 -12.35 13.52
CA GLY A 407 30.95 -11.92 14.00
C GLY A 407 30.84 -10.58 14.74
N PRO A 408 31.78 -10.22 15.63
CA PRO A 408 31.66 -9.06 16.50
C PRO A 408 31.64 -7.76 15.68
N ILE A 409 30.61 -6.94 15.92
CA ILE A 409 30.48 -5.57 15.39
C ILE A 409 31.55 -4.72 16.08
N MET A 410 32.55 -4.26 15.31
CA MET A 410 33.44 -3.17 15.73
C MET A 410 32.79 -1.83 15.38
N ASP A 411 32.88 -0.92 16.33
CA ASP A 411 32.26 0.41 16.40
C ASP A 411 32.46 1.29 15.14
N ILE A 412 31.34 1.79 14.60
CA ILE A 412 31.32 3.05 13.85
C ILE A 412 30.16 3.90 14.40
N LEU A 413 30.34 4.38 15.62
CA LEU A 413 29.58 5.50 16.21
C LEU A 413 30.57 6.48 16.82
N SER A 414 31.21 7.28 15.97
CA SER A 414 31.91 8.49 16.40
C SER A 414 31.90 9.53 15.29
N CYS A 415 30.75 10.20 15.14
CA CYS A 415 30.71 11.59 14.71
C CYS A 415 29.40 12.23 15.17
N SER A 416 29.53 13.45 15.68
CA SER A 416 28.46 14.37 16.11
C SER A 416 28.02 14.25 17.57
N ASN A 417 28.94 14.57 18.48
CA ASN A 417 28.59 15.25 19.73
C ASN A 417 29.09 16.69 19.61
N ASP A 418 28.17 17.63 19.36
CA ASP A 418 28.38 19.04 19.64
C ASP A 418 27.07 19.66 20.14
N GLY A 419 27.13 20.09 21.40
CA GLY A 419 26.50 21.32 21.89
C GLY A 419 25.00 21.32 22.17
N CYS A 420 24.63 21.11 23.44
CA CYS A 420 23.97 22.18 24.20
C CYS A 420 24.04 21.92 25.73
N SER A 421 24.95 22.63 26.39
CA SER A 421 24.84 23.02 27.82
C SER A 421 23.61 23.95 27.94
N SER A 422 22.80 23.98 29.00
CA SER A 422 23.12 24.51 30.34
C SER A 422 21.87 24.50 31.25
N ALA A 423 22.09 24.75 32.56
CA ALA A 423 21.19 25.02 33.69
C ALA A 423 20.86 23.76 34.52
N VAL A 424 21.48 23.46 35.67
CA VAL A 424 21.76 24.26 36.90
C VAL A 424 20.49 24.84 37.52
N HIS A 425 19.72 24.01 38.21
CA HIS A 425 19.62 24.00 39.68
C HIS A 425 18.93 22.74 40.19
#